data_AF-A0A8T4DAZ3-F1
#
_entry.id   AF-A0A8T4DAZ3-F1
#
_cell.length_a   1.000
_cell.length_b   1.000
_cell.length_c   1.000
_cell.angle_alpha   90.00
_cell.angle_beta   90.00
_cell.angle_gamma   90.00
#
_symmetry.space_group_name_H-M   'P 1'
#
loop_
_entity.id
_entity.type
_entity.pdbx_description
1 polymer ?
#
loop_
_entity_poly.entity_id
_entity_poly.type
_entity_poly.pdbx_seq_one_letter_code
_entity_poly.pdbx_strand_id
1 'polypeptide(L)'
;MANSDIISFEDWDFLKNPVTINEIVDHAKLPQGAKKIILERDDNYNLKGTLKFEDLKFLPERDVVAGSFDAGFKVEGISDDGLTSCVLESCHIGSISFKGANDFVGTADLRISKLKMRCSENTPIHLREWYVNGPSSYVPFRSAEGKWIQYCTEEQFLSKRNQKNSTNIPIANCFSTQVIWCKTKEFRFLITKIPTHGPKWSTNVGIEYHEDWGRIPEIDERLKIEALCSFVFGKHLLSVGCTTYDEDENIVEVYAHSPWGREAKSSCSKPEYPPIRIHDAPKGSAEKLIEYLLPKYMESCEPLCLEEALWNYWISFDVPVGTNLPIIASALETIIENWYKWKKTKSEGLYLETEMFKALLEENLTHIKKKLEKIENGEKIFNKILRANEFGIMERYRVFFEEINLKANKADWGAISGRHRFVHGHANFDEIDWQQVIRQVNTLHTLFNKTLLKILDYKWDYIDRSVEGWPDAQLS
;
A
#
# COMPACT_ATOMS: atom_id res chain seq x y z
N MET A 1 4.19 -32.08 21.74
CA MET A 1 3.27 -30.93 21.85
C MET A 1 4.01 -29.74 21.26
N ALA A 2 3.58 -29.23 20.11
CA ALA A 2 4.16 -28.01 19.55
C ALA A 2 3.71 -26.83 20.43
N ASN A 3 4.62 -25.91 20.76
CA ASN A 3 4.28 -24.68 21.47
C ASN A 3 3.21 -23.93 20.66
N SER A 4 1.97 -23.97 21.14
CA SER A 4 0.87 -23.17 20.63
C SER A 4 0.83 -21.89 21.45
N ASP A 5 1.20 -20.78 20.84
CA ASP A 5 0.89 -19.48 21.41
C ASP A 5 -0.61 -19.23 21.21
N ILE A 6 -1.32 -18.88 22.29
CA ILE A 6 -2.76 -18.60 22.28
C ILE A 6 -2.91 -17.09 22.08
N ILE A 7 -3.56 -16.68 20.99
CA ILE A 7 -3.86 -15.28 20.71
C ILE A 7 -5.38 -15.08 20.72
N SER A 8 -5.85 -14.05 21.44
CA SER A 8 -7.25 -13.66 21.50
C SER A 8 -7.75 -13.16 20.13
N PHE A 9 -8.95 -13.58 19.70
CA PHE A 9 -9.66 -13.01 18.55
C PHE A 9 -10.93 -12.36 19.02
N GLU A 10 -10.95 -11.03 19.06
CA GLU A 10 -12.21 -10.29 18.95
C GLU A 10 -12.21 -9.23 17.85
N ASP A 11 -11.08 -8.61 17.57
CA ASP A 11 -11.17 -7.30 16.93
C ASP A 11 -10.74 -7.32 15.47
N TRP A 12 -11.44 -8.06 14.60
CA TRP A 12 -11.38 -7.58 13.21
C TRP A 12 -12.13 -6.25 13.16
N ASP A 13 -11.36 -5.19 12.93
CA ASP A 13 -11.77 -3.79 12.74
C ASP A 13 -12.86 -3.31 13.71
N PHE A 14 -12.50 -2.39 14.58
CA PHE A 14 -13.39 -1.81 15.60
C PHE A 14 -14.72 -1.27 15.04
N LEU A 15 -14.76 -0.91 13.76
CA LEU A 15 -15.96 -0.45 13.05
C LEU A 15 -16.81 -1.56 12.43
N LYS A 16 -16.61 -2.82 12.81
CA LYS A 16 -17.50 -3.94 12.43
C LYS A 16 -18.95 -3.67 12.86
N ASN A 17 -19.12 -3.04 14.02
CA ASN A 17 -20.39 -2.49 14.47
C ASN A 17 -20.33 -0.95 14.40
N PRO A 18 -21.46 -0.27 14.11
CA PRO A 18 -21.46 1.18 14.08
C PRO A 18 -21.08 1.79 15.43
N VAL A 19 -20.14 2.73 15.42
CA VAL A 19 -19.72 3.49 16.61
C VAL A 19 -20.51 4.78 16.68
N THR A 20 -21.05 5.08 17.86
CA THR A 20 -21.78 6.33 18.12
C THR A 20 -20.91 7.28 18.94
N ILE A 21 -20.81 8.54 18.51
CA ILE A 21 -20.26 9.65 19.30
C ILE A 21 -21.43 10.58 19.69
N ASN A 22 -21.66 10.73 20.99
CA ASN A 22 -22.78 11.52 21.53
C ASN A 22 -22.31 12.88 22.07
N GLU A 23 -21.16 12.92 22.76
CA GLU A 23 -20.64 14.15 23.35
C GLU A 23 -19.64 14.79 22.39
N ILE A 24 -20.14 15.59 21.45
CA ILE A 24 -19.31 16.20 20.40
C ILE A 24 -18.93 17.62 20.81
N VAL A 25 -17.63 17.91 20.81
CA VAL A 25 -17.10 19.26 21.05
C VAL A 25 -17.62 20.22 19.99
N ASP A 26 -18.12 21.37 20.43
CA ASP A 26 -18.64 22.39 19.52
C ASP A 26 -17.56 22.90 18.56
N HIS A 27 -17.94 23.06 17.31
CA HIS A 27 -17.08 23.56 16.25
C HIS A 27 -17.89 24.48 15.33
N ALA A 28 -17.29 25.57 14.82
CA ALA A 28 -17.99 26.57 14.02
C ALA A 28 -18.63 26.00 12.74
N LYS A 29 -18.06 24.91 12.20
CA LYS A 29 -18.57 24.20 11.01
C LYS A 29 -19.61 23.12 11.34
N LEU A 30 -19.92 22.87 12.61
CA LEU A 30 -20.93 21.89 13.05
C LEU A 30 -22.24 22.58 13.45
N PRO A 31 -23.39 21.88 13.37
CA PRO A 31 -24.66 22.39 13.89
C PRO A 31 -24.59 22.65 15.40
N GLN A 32 -25.34 23.66 15.82
CA GLN A 32 -25.48 24.00 17.24
C GLN A 32 -26.45 23.03 17.93
N GLY A 33 -26.32 22.92 19.26
CA GLY A 33 -27.21 22.08 20.07
C GLY A 33 -26.87 20.59 19.99
N ALA A 34 -27.87 19.75 20.26
CA ALA A 34 -27.71 18.30 20.32
C ALA A 34 -27.36 17.75 18.94
N LYS A 35 -26.28 16.96 18.91
CA LYS A 35 -25.75 16.31 17.73
C LYS A 35 -25.19 14.94 18.08
N LYS A 36 -25.23 14.03 17.12
CA LYS A 36 -24.69 12.68 17.24
C LYS A 36 -24.02 12.30 15.94
N ILE A 37 -22.87 11.64 16.01
CA ILE A 37 -22.19 11.09 14.84
C ILE A 37 -22.24 9.58 14.93
N ILE A 38 -22.65 8.92 13.84
CA ILE A 38 -22.62 7.47 13.70
C ILE A 38 -21.56 7.14 12.65
N LEU A 39 -20.60 6.29 13.00
CA LEU A 39 -19.49 5.86 12.17
C LEU A 39 -19.65 4.38 11.82
N GLU A 40 -19.50 4.03 10.56
CA GLU A 40 -19.60 2.66 10.08
C GLU A 40 -18.72 2.45 8.83
N ARG A 41 -18.56 1.20 8.43
CA ARG A 41 -17.99 0.83 7.13
C ARG A 41 -19.11 0.73 6.08
N ASP A 42 -18.89 1.27 4.89
CA ASP A 42 -19.79 1.01 3.75
C ASP A 42 -19.52 -0.37 3.10
N ASP A 43 -20.26 -0.71 2.05
CA ASP A 43 -20.12 -1.98 1.32
C ASP A 43 -18.74 -2.17 0.65
N ASN A 44 -18.04 -1.07 0.39
CA ASN A 44 -16.68 -1.00 -0.14
C ASN A 44 -15.64 -0.84 0.97
N TYR A 45 -16.05 -0.97 2.23
CA TYR A 45 -15.20 -0.84 3.41
C TYR A 45 -14.63 0.56 3.66
N ASN A 46 -15.17 1.58 3.00
CA ASN A 46 -14.82 2.97 3.26
C ASN A 46 -15.39 3.42 4.61
N LEU A 47 -14.68 4.34 5.27
CA LEU A 47 -15.18 5.00 6.46
C LEU A 47 -16.34 5.94 6.09
N LYS A 48 -17.50 5.72 6.72
CA LYS A 48 -18.72 6.49 6.50
C LYS A 48 -19.20 7.09 7.82
N GLY A 49 -19.39 8.40 7.85
CA GLY A 49 -19.99 9.11 8.97
C GLY A 49 -21.39 9.62 8.63
N THR A 50 -22.29 9.56 9.60
CA THR A 50 -23.62 10.17 9.56
C THR A 50 -23.77 11.11 10.74
N LEU A 51 -23.91 12.40 10.47
CA LEU A 51 -24.19 13.42 11.49
C LEU A 51 -25.70 13.59 11.62
N LYS A 52 -26.24 13.39 12.82
CA LYS A 52 -27.62 13.70 13.20
C LYS A 52 -27.64 14.94 14.06
N PHE A 53 -28.59 15.85 13.84
CA PHE A 53 -28.65 17.14 14.54
C PHE A 53 -30.06 17.71 14.63
N GLU A 54 -30.28 18.61 15.59
CA GLU A 54 -31.57 19.29 15.80
C GLU A 54 -31.64 20.69 15.15
N ASP A 55 -30.50 21.27 14.78
CA ASP A 55 -30.42 22.62 14.22
C ASP A 55 -31.05 22.74 12.81
N LEU A 56 -32.30 23.19 12.77
CA LEU A 56 -33.06 23.46 11.54
C LEU A 56 -32.49 24.56 10.65
N LYS A 57 -31.60 25.41 11.18
CA LYS A 57 -30.99 26.51 10.43
C LYS A 57 -29.60 26.16 9.91
N PHE A 58 -29.13 24.96 10.21
CA PHE A 58 -27.80 24.53 9.83
C PHE A 58 -27.68 24.43 8.30
N LEU A 59 -26.88 25.34 7.75
CA LEU A 59 -26.43 25.33 6.37
C LEU A 59 -24.92 25.58 6.39
N PRO A 60 -24.07 24.61 6.03
CA PRO A 60 -22.64 24.81 5.99
C PRO A 60 -22.31 25.84 4.91
N GLU A 61 -21.48 26.83 5.25
CA GLU A 61 -20.92 27.76 4.27
C GLU A 61 -20.14 26.98 3.21
N ARG A 62 -20.44 27.25 1.93
CA ARG A 62 -19.81 26.59 0.79
C ARG A 62 -19.22 27.63 -0.15
N ASP A 63 -18.11 28.22 0.24
CA ASP A 63 -17.25 28.97 -0.69
C ASP A 63 -16.35 27.99 -1.45
N VAL A 64 -16.94 27.28 -2.41
CA VAL A 64 -16.20 26.30 -3.22
C VAL A 64 -15.88 26.92 -4.58
N VAL A 65 -14.62 27.32 -4.76
CA VAL A 65 -14.07 27.61 -6.08
C VAL A 65 -13.85 26.26 -6.79
N ALA A 66 -14.27 26.15 -8.05
CA ALA A 66 -14.06 24.91 -8.80
C ALA A 66 -12.56 24.53 -8.82
N GLY A 67 -12.25 23.30 -8.38
CA GLY A 67 -10.87 22.80 -8.27
C GLY A 67 -10.15 23.17 -6.96
N SER A 68 -10.79 23.84 -6.01
CA SER A 68 -10.20 24.07 -4.68
C SER A 68 -10.22 22.79 -3.82
N PHE A 69 -9.23 22.69 -2.94
CA PHE A 69 -9.18 21.68 -1.88
C PHE A 69 -9.56 22.33 -0.56
N ASP A 70 -10.64 21.85 0.08
CA ASP A 70 -10.93 22.16 1.47
C ASP A 70 -10.04 21.29 2.35
N ALA A 71 -9.35 21.87 3.34
CA ALA A 71 -8.52 21.11 4.28
C ALA A 71 -9.36 20.26 5.26
N GLY A 72 -10.68 20.52 5.30
CA GLY A 72 -11.60 19.89 6.22
C GLY A 72 -11.45 20.47 7.63
N PHE A 73 -12.04 19.81 8.62
CA PHE A 73 -11.90 20.21 10.03
C PHE A 73 -11.81 18.99 10.93
N LYS A 74 -11.34 19.21 12.16
CA LYS A 74 -11.25 18.17 13.19
C LYS A 74 -12.54 18.16 14.01
N VAL A 75 -13.00 16.96 14.37
CA VAL A 75 -14.10 16.79 15.33
C VAL A 75 -13.59 15.93 16.48
N GLU A 76 -13.87 16.37 17.70
CA GLU A 76 -13.52 15.64 18.92
C GLU A 76 -14.81 15.30 19.67
N GLY A 77 -14.83 14.16 20.36
CA GLY A 77 -15.95 13.81 21.20
C GLY A 77 -15.76 12.51 21.96
N ILE A 78 -16.80 12.09 22.68
CA ILE A 78 -16.83 10.86 23.46
C ILE A 78 -17.92 9.94 22.92
N SER A 79 -17.60 8.65 22.85
CA SER A 79 -18.55 7.60 22.46
C SER A 79 -19.69 7.43 23.45
N ASP A 80 -20.67 6.60 23.07
CA ASP A 80 -21.84 6.29 23.88
C ASP A 80 -21.55 5.54 25.19
N ASP A 81 -20.42 4.83 25.26
CA ASP A 81 -19.92 4.23 26.50
C ASP A 81 -19.45 5.27 27.54
N GLY A 82 -19.27 6.54 27.15
CA GLY A 82 -18.75 7.61 28.00
C GLY A 82 -17.27 7.48 28.38
N LEU A 83 -16.55 6.51 27.81
CA LEU A 83 -15.18 6.16 28.18
C LEU A 83 -14.20 6.37 27.02
N THR A 84 -14.63 6.15 25.78
CA THR A 84 -13.71 6.20 24.64
C THR A 84 -13.65 7.59 24.01
N SER A 85 -12.46 8.19 24.03
CA SER A 85 -12.19 9.48 23.38
C SER A 85 -12.02 9.29 21.88
N CYS A 86 -12.73 10.08 21.08
CA CYS A 86 -12.77 9.97 19.63
C CYS A 86 -12.29 11.26 18.96
N VAL A 87 -11.46 11.10 17.93
CA VAL A 87 -10.95 12.18 17.08
C VAL A 87 -11.18 11.83 15.62
N LEU A 88 -11.93 12.67 14.91
CA LEU A 88 -12.16 12.58 13.47
C LEU A 88 -11.32 13.64 12.75
N GLU A 89 -10.55 13.22 11.75
CA GLU A 89 -9.67 14.10 10.98
C GLU A 89 -10.19 14.33 9.55
N SER A 90 -9.95 15.54 9.04
CA SER A 90 -10.36 16.00 7.70
C SER A 90 -11.84 15.75 7.41
N CYS A 91 -12.70 16.20 8.33
CA CYS A 91 -14.14 16.08 8.20
C CYS A 91 -14.70 17.07 7.17
N HIS A 92 -15.65 16.60 6.37
CA HIS A 92 -16.43 17.43 5.45
C HIS A 92 -17.91 17.08 5.51
N ILE A 93 -18.75 18.12 5.47
CA ILE A 93 -20.21 17.97 5.51
C ILE A 93 -20.73 17.87 4.09
N GLY A 94 -21.28 16.71 3.77
CA GLY A 94 -21.85 16.36 2.47
C GLY A 94 -23.31 16.75 2.35
N SER A 95 -24.12 15.85 1.78
CA SER A 95 -25.56 16.04 1.61
C SER A 95 -26.23 16.29 2.94
N ILE A 96 -27.22 17.19 2.97
CA ILE A 96 -28.07 17.42 4.14
C ILE A 96 -29.50 17.06 3.76
N SER A 97 -30.18 16.34 4.65
CA SER A 97 -31.60 16.04 4.52
C SER A 97 -32.35 16.31 5.80
N PHE A 98 -33.47 17.02 5.68
CA PHE A 98 -34.43 17.24 6.74
C PHE A 98 -35.60 16.29 6.52
N LYS A 99 -35.47 15.06 7.03
CA LYS A 99 -36.53 14.04 7.04
C LYS A 99 -36.60 13.48 8.46
N GLY A 100 -37.38 14.12 9.32
CA GLY A 100 -37.50 13.73 10.72
C GLY A 100 -38.24 12.40 10.88
N ALA A 101 -37.60 11.46 11.57
CA ALA A 101 -38.27 10.40 12.33
C ALA A 101 -37.53 10.29 13.67
N ASN A 102 -38.21 10.73 14.73
CA ASN A 102 -37.86 10.77 16.16
C ASN A 102 -36.41 11.11 16.59
N ASP A 103 -36.33 12.04 17.54
CA ASP A 103 -35.17 12.55 18.28
C ASP A 103 -34.22 13.52 17.54
N PHE A 104 -34.08 13.48 16.21
CA PHE A 104 -33.30 14.47 15.45
C PHE A 104 -34.05 15.01 14.23
N VAL A 105 -33.83 16.29 13.89
CA VAL A 105 -34.59 17.02 12.88
C VAL A 105 -33.90 17.03 11.50
N GLY A 106 -32.58 16.84 11.48
CA GLY A 106 -31.77 16.76 10.27
C GLY A 106 -30.69 15.68 10.33
N THR A 107 -30.28 15.22 9.15
CA THR A 107 -29.14 14.32 8.97
C THR A 107 -28.22 14.86 7.88
N ALA A 108 -26.91 14.69 8.04
CA ALA A 108 -25.91 15.03 7.06
C ALA A 108 -24.91 13.89 6.85
N ASP A 109 -24.45 13.73 5.62
CA ASP A 109 -23.30 12.88 5.33
C ASP A 109 -22.05 13.54 5.89
N LEU A 110 -21.26 12.79 6.66
CA LEU A 110 -19.98 13.24 7.17
C LEU A 110 -18.88 12.41 6.51
N ARG A 111 -18.15 13.03 5.59
CA ARG A 111 -16.96 12.41 4.98
C ARG A 111 -15.78 12.61 5.92
N ILE A 112 -15.07 11.53 6.21
CA ILE A 112 -14.00 11.49 7.20
C ILE A 112 -12.83 10.75 6.57
N SER A 113 -11.61 11.27 6.72
CA SER A 113 -10.42 10.60 6.23
C SER A 113 -9.90 9.58 7.24
N LYS A 114 -9.89 9.94 8.52
CA LYS A 114 -9.36 9.10 9.61
C LYS A 114 -10.20 9.24 10.88
N LEU A 115 -10.31 8.14 11.60
CA LEU A 115 -10.82 8.04 12.96
C LEU A 115 -9.68 7.57 13.85
N LYS A 116 -9.44 8.28 14.95
CA LYS A 116 -8.60 7.84 16.07
C LYS A 116 -9.49 7.69 17.31
N MET A 117 -9.39 6.57 17.99
CA MET A 117 -10.06 6.32 19.26
C MET A 117 -9.03 5.95 20.32
N ARG A 118 -9.19 6.49 21.52
CA ARG A 118 -8.40 6.13 22.70
C ARG A 118 -9.33 5.53 23.74
N CYS A 119 -9.16 4.23 23.99
CA CYS A 119 -10.00 3.40 24.86
C CYS A 119 -9.41 3.27 26.27
N SER A 120 -8.10 3.42 26.41
CA SER A 120 -7.39 3.32 27.69
C SER A 120 -6.17 4.27 27.72
N GLU A 121 -5.73 4.62 28.92
CA GLU A 121 -4.47 5.36 29.16
C GLU A 121 -3.27 4.41 29.41
N ASN A 122 -3.48 3.10 29.30
CA ASN A 122 -2.42 2.12 29.45
C ASN A 122 -1.36 2.24 28.34
N THR A 123 -0.14 1.78 28.63
CA THR A 123 0.95 1.78 27.65
C THR A 123 0.70 0.68 26.60
N PRO A 124 0.72 1.01 25.30
CA PRO A 124 0.63 0.00 24.25
C PRO A 124 1.95 -0.78 24.13
N ILE A 125 1.87 -2.11 24.12
CA ILE A 125 3.02 -3.03 23.96
C ILE A 125 2.89 -3.97 22.75
N HIS A 126 1.73 -3.93 22.09
CA HIS A 126 1.38 -4.72 20.93
C HIS A 126 0.64 -3.83 19.91
N LEU A 127 0.98 -3.96 18.64
CA LEU A 127 0.33 -3.30 17.51
C LEU A 127 -0.09 -4.34 16.47
N ARG A 128 -1.31 -4.20 15.96
CA ARG A 128 -1.81 -4.97 14.83
C ARG A 128 -2.35 -4.06 13.73
N GLU A 129 -1.83 -4.22 12.52
CA GLU A 129 -2.29 -3.53 11.31
C GLU A 129 -3.26 -4.42 10.54
N TRP A 130 -4.33 -3.82 10.02
CA TRP A 130 -5.45 -4.52 9.40
C TRP A 130 -5.51 -4.22 7.91
N TYR A 131 -5.61 -5.29 7.11
CA TYR A 131 -5.61 -5.22 5.66
C TYR A 131 -6.74 -6.02 5.04
N VAL A 132 -7.39 -5.43 4.03
CA VAL A 132 -8.18 -6.17 3.05
C VAL A 132 -7.33 -6.44 1.79
N ASN A 133 -7.85 -7.23 0.84
CA ASN A 133 -7.15 -7.63 -0.39
C ASN A 133 -5.90 -8.50 -0.18
N GLY A 134 -5.88 -9.33 0.86
CA GLY A 134 -4.83 -10.33 1.06
C GLY A 134 -4.84 -11.46 0.02
N PRO A 135 -3.79 -12.31 0.02
CA PRO A 135 -3.70 -13.49 -0.85
C PRO A 135 -4.70 -14.58 -0.48
N SER A 136 -5.38 -15.11 -1.49
CA SER A 136 -6.41 -16.15 -1.39
C SER A 136 -5.83 -17.57 -1.37
N SER A 137 -5.10 -17.98 -2.42
CA SER A 137 -4.72 -19.39 -2.65
C SER A 137 -3.31 -19.65 -3.17
N TYR A 138 -2.59 -18.66 -3.73
CA TYR A 138 -1.24 -18.90 -4.28
C TYR A 138 -0.13 -18.74 -3.25
N VAL A 139 -0.44 -18.19 -2.09
CA VAL A 139 0.49 -18.04 -0.97
C VAL A 139 0.04 -18.98 0.14
N PRO A 140 0.77 -20.08 0.38
CA PRO A 140 0.51 -20.89 1.55
C PRO A 140 0.88 -20.09 2.80
N PHE A 141 -0.11 -19.79 3.62
CA PHE A 141 0.13 -19.31 4.98
C PHE A 141 0.53 -20.55 5.74
N ARG A 142 1.82 -20.76 6.01
CA ARG A 142 2.34 -21.81 6.89
C ARG A 142 3.65 -21.30 7.43
N SER A 143 3.84 -21.37 8.74
CA SER A 143 5.14 -21.05 9.32
C SER A 143 6.11 -22.15 8.91
N ALA A 144 7.31 -21.76 8.46
CA ALA A 144 8.36 -22.72 8.17
C ALA A 144 8.76 -23.52 9.43
N GLU A 145 8.47 -22.99 10.61
CA GLU A 145 8.68 -23.63 11.92
C GLU A 145 7.52 -24.53 12.35
N GLY A 146 6.47 -24.67 11.53
CA GLY A 146 5.29 -25.50 11.85
C GLY A 146 4.47 -24.97 13.03
N LYS A 147 4.63 -23.68 13.36
CA LYS A 147 3.88 -23.00 14.42
C LYS A 147 2.45 -22.78 14.02
N TRP A 148 1.57 -23.03 14.97
CA TRP A 148 0.13 -22.78 14.87
C TRP A 148 -0.24 -21.82 15.98
N ILE A 149 -1.04 -20.82 15.62
CA ILE A 149 -1.64 -19.95 16.61
C ILE A 149 -3.04 -20.46 16.84
N GLN A 150 -3.36 -20.64 18.11
CA GLN A 150 -4.68 -21.06 18.53
C GLN A 150 -5.49 -19.83 18.90
N TYR A 151 -6.62 -19.66 18.24
CA TYR A 151 -7.49 -18.51 18.41
C TYR A 151 -8.75 -18.89 19.17
N CYS A 152 -9.16 -18.06 20.13
CA CYS A 152 -10.38 -18.25 20.91
C CYS A 152 -11.09 -16.88 21.07
N THR A 153 -12.42 -16.87 21.20
CA THR A 153 -13.23 -15.64 21.37
C THR A 153 -13.02 -15.01 22.76
N GLU A 154 -13.36 -13.73 23.05
CA GLU A 154 -13.10 -13.19 24.40
C GLU A 154 -13.98 -13.78 25.50
N GLU A 155 -15.24 -14.16 25.23
CA GLU A 155 -15.99 -15.00 26.18
C GLU A 155 -15.20 -16.27 26.58
N GLN A 156 -14.46 -16.85 25.63
CA GLN A 156 -13.63 -18.03 25.86
C GLN A 156 -12.29 -17.68 26.52
N PHE A 157 -11.65 -16.58 26.12
CA PHE A 157 -10.40 -16.09 26.71
C PHE A 157 -10.59 -15.69 28.18
N LEU A 158 -11.65 -14.94 28.50
CA LEU A 158 -12.05 -14.58 29.86
C LEU A 158 -12.42 -15.82 30.68
N SER A 159 -13.11 -16.81 30.10
CA SER A 159 -13.37 -18.09 30.78
C SER A 159 -12.08 -18.85 31.12
N LYS A 160 -11.06 -18.81 30.25
CA LYS A 160 -9.74 -19.43 30.46
C LYS A 160 -8.91 -18.68 31.50
N ARG A 161 -8.92 -17.33 31.51
CA ARG A 161 -8.22 -16.49 32.48
C ARG A 161 -8.75 -16.71 33.92
N ASN A 162 -10.05 -16.96 34.05
CA ASN A 162 -10.71 -17.27 35.32
C ASN A 162 -10.55 -18.73 35.79
N GLN A 163 -10.11 -19.65 34.92
CA GLN A 163 -9.93 -21.07 35.24
C GLN A 163 -8.45 -21.49 35.25
N LYS A 164 -7.65 -20.88 36.13
CA LYS A 164 -6.24 -21.29 36.34
C LYS A 164 -6.04 -22.69 36.96
N ASN A 165 -7.10 -23.45 37.27
CA ASN A 165 -7.01 -24.70 38.06
C ASN A 165 -7.89 -25.87 37.55
N SER A 166 -8.02 -26.11 36.25
CA SER A 166 -8.58 -27.39 35.81
C SER A 166 -7.87 -27.96 34.58
N THR A 167 -7.35 -29.17 34.74
CA THR A 167 -6.41 -29.84 33.83
C THR A 167 -7.08 -30.57 32.67
N ASN A 168 -8.38 -30.42 32.43
CA ASN A 168 -9.05 -31.05 31.29
C ASN A 168 -10.34 -30.30 30.94
N ILE A 169 -10.29 -29.45 29.91
CA ILE A 169 -11.48 -28.86 29.29
C ILE A 169 -11.39 -29.05 27.76
N PRO A 170 -12.49 -29.39 27.07
CA PRO A 170 -12.45 -29.86 25.68
C PRO A 170 -11.99 -28.78 24.69
N ILE A 171 -11.07 -29.17 23.80
CA ILE A 171 -10.42 -28.39 22.73
C ILE A 171 -11.38 -27.99 21.58
N ALA A 172 -12.70 -28.14 21.77
CA ALA A 172 -13.65 -28.25 20.67
C ALA A 172 -13.88 -26.97 19.83
N ASN A 173 -13.51 -25.77 20.32
CA ASN A 173 -13.99 -24.51 19.72
C ASN A 173 -12.91 -23.44 19.41
N CYS A 174 -11.62 -23.77 19.44
CA CYS A 174 -10.56 -22.84 19.00
C CYS A 174 -10.08 -23.23 17.58
N PHE A 175 -9.89 -22.24 16.71
CA PHE A 175 -9.41 -22.46 15.35
C PHE A 175 -7.89 -22.32 15.30
N SER A 176 -7.23 -23.14 14.47
CA SER A 176 -5.81 -23.01 14.17
C SER A 176 -5.67 -22.26 12.85
N THR A 177 -5.20 -21.01 12.87
CA THR A 177 -4.82 -20.32 11.63
C THR A 177 -3.34 -20.56 11.39
N GLN A 178 -3.02 -20.77 10.13
CA GLN A 178 -1.66 -20.81 9.67
C GLN A 178 -1.14 -19.38 9.50
N VAL A 179 0.14 -19.18 9.82
CA VAL A 179 0.74 -17.84 9.94
C VAL A 179 2.06 -17.79 9.18
N ILE A 180 2.53 -16.58 8.83
CA ILE A 180 3.86 -16.36 8.29
C ILE A 180 4.68 -15.61 9.34
N TRP A 181 5.76 -16.22 9.82
CA TRP A 181 6.56 -15.67 10.92
C TRP A 181 7.87 -15.07 10.41
N CYS A 182 7.93 -13.76 10.26
CA CYS A 182 9.10 -13.10 9.69
C CYS A 182 10.00 -12.50 10.78
N LYS A 183 11.31 -12.50 10.54
CA LYS A 183 12.29 -11.82 11.41
C LYS A 183 13.17 -10.86 10.65
N THR A 184 13.48 -9.74 11.30
CA THR A 184 14.57 -8.83 10.94
C THR A 184 15.73 -9.02 11.92
N LYS A 185 16.75 -8.15 11.84
CA LYS A 185 17.81 -8.13 12.85
C LYS A 185 17.35 -7.54 14.18
N GLU A 186 16.31 -6.70 14.16
CA GLU A 186 15.92 -5.85 15.29
C GLU A 186 14.59 -6.29 15.91
N PHE A 187 13.67 -6.82 15.11
CA PHE A 187 12.34 -7.22 15.57
C PHE A 187 11.81 -8.40 14.75
N ARG A 188 10.69 -8.95 15.20
CA ARG A 188 9.91 -9.97 14.48
C ARG A 188 8.50 -9.45 14.25
N PHE A 189 7.87 -9.98 13.23
CA PHE A 189 6.49 -9.67 12.91
C PHE A 189 5.79 -10.88 12.34
N LEU A 190 4.48 -10.87 12.50
CA LEU A 190 3.63 -12.01 12.18
C LEU A 190 2.57 -11.57 11.18
N ILE A 191 2.40 -12.35 10.12
CA ILE A 191 1.32 -12.13 9.15
C ILE A 191 0.28 -13.24 9.32
N THR A 192 -0.95 -12.84 9.60
CA THR A 192 -2.06 -13.75 9.88
C THR A 192 -3.18 -13.57 8.87
N LYS A 193 -3.78 -14.68 8.41
CA LYS A 193 -5.02 -14.65 7.62
C LYS A 193 -6.20 -14.64 8.58
N ILE A 194 -7.19 -13.79 8.33
CA ILE A 194 -8.31 -13.56 9.23
C ILE A 194 -9.56 -14.24 8.66
N PRO A 195 -10.00 -15.38 9.23
CA PRO A 195 -10.92 -16.28 8.55
C PRO A 195 -12.38 -15.85 8.60
N THR A 196 -12.86 -15.23 9.68
CA THR A 196 -14.31 -15.15 9.96
C THR A 196 -14.84 -13.76 10.27
N HIS A 197 -14.00 -12.79 10.60
CA HIS A 197 -14.49 -11.54 11.19
C HIS A 197 -14.57 -10.36 10.22
N GLY A 198 -13.95 -10.44 9.03
CA GLY A 198 -13.95 -9.36 8.04
C GLY A 198 -14.86 -9.50 6.83
N PRO A 199 -14.80 -8.56 5.88
CA PRO A 199 -15.68 -8.56 4.72
C PRO A 199 -15.50 -9.85 3.93
N LYS A 200 -16.61 -10.56 3.69
CA LYS A 200 -16.63 -11.91 3.09
C LYS A 200 -16.09 -11.94 1.65
N TRP A 201 -16.05 -10.79 0.98
CA TRP A 201 -15.55 -10.64 -0.39
C TRP A 201 -14.03 -10.43 -0.45
N SER A 202 -13.35 -10.31 0.69
CA SER A 202 -11.92 -10.10 0.78
C SER A 202 -11.25 -11.24 1.53
N THR A 203 -10.01 -11.56 1.18
CA THR A 203 -9.12 -12.23 2.12
C THR A 203 -8.51 -11.18 3.03
N ASN A 204 -8.77 -11.32 4.32
CA ASN A 204 -8.39 -10.35 5.33
C ASN A 204 -7.07 -10.77 5.98
N VAL A 205 -6.18 -9.81 6.22
CA VAL A 205 -4.84 -10.05 6.73
C VAL A 205 -4.54 -9.11 7.90
N GLY A 206 -3.88 -9.64 8.92
CA GLY A 206 -3.28 -8.87 10.01
C GLY A 206 -1.77 -8.93 9.92
N ILE A 207 -1.08 -7.82 10.21
CA ILE A 207 0.36 -7.81 10.49
C ILE A 207 0.58 -7.34 11.94
N GLU A 208 1.24 -8.16 12.73
CA GLU A 208 1.37 -8.00 14.18
C GLU A 208 2.81 -7.77 14.60
N TYR A 209 2.98 -6.88 15.57
CA TYR A 209 4.26 -6.48 16.15
C TYR A 209 4.12 -6.36 17.67
N HIS A 210 5.11 -6.86 18.41
CA HIS A 210 5.13 -6.79 19.87
C HIS A 210 6.47 -6.23 20.34
N GLU A 211 6.45 -5.49 21.45
CA GLU A 211 7.67 -5.05 22.15
C GLU A 211 8.55 -6.25 22.54
N ASP A 212 7.94 -7.34 23.02
CA ASP A 212 8.66 -8.58 23.37
C ASP A 212 9.26 -9.32 22.16
N TRP A 213 8.89 -8.92 20.94
CA TRP A 213 9.46 -9.46 19.71
C TRP A 213 10.64 -8.62 19.19
N GLY A 214 11.08 -7.64 19.97
CA GLY A 214 12.25 -6.79 19.74
C GLY A 214 11.91 -5.32 19.94
N ARG A 215 10.98 -4.81 19.13
CA ARG A 215 10.35 -3.49 19.22
C ARG A 215 9.15 -3.44 18.27
N ILE A 216 8.24 -2.51 18.50
CA ILE A 216 7.28 -2.13 17.46
C ILE A 216 8.01 -1.23 16.42
N PRO A 217 8.00 -1.58 15.12
CA PRO A 217 8.64 -0.78 14.09
C PRO A 217 7.97 0.58 13.90
N GLU A 218 8.72 1.58 13.46
CA GLU A 218 8.18 2.91 13.14
C GLU A 218 7.24 2.87 11.93
N ILE A 219 6.39 3.87 11.78
CA ILE A 219 5.36 3.88 10.72
C ILE A 219 5.95 3.70 9.31
N ASP A 220 7.10 4.33 9.03
CA ASP A 220 7.81 4.20 7.76
C ASP A 220 8.29 2.76 7.48
N GLU A 221 8.79 2.07 8.50
CA GLU A 221 9.21 0.67 8.38
C GLU A 221 8.01 -0.26 8.15
N ARG A 222 6.88 0.02 8.80
CA ARG A 222 5.64 -0.75 8.61
C ARG A 222 5.08 -0.60 7.20
N LEU A 223 5.06 0.61 6.66
CA LEU A 223 4.66 0.87 5.27
C LEU A 223 5.57 0.13 4.27
N LYS A 224 6.87 0.03 4.57
CA LYS A 224 7.81 -0.76 3.74
C LYS A 224 7.54 -2.27 3.83
N ILE A 225 7.21 -2.78 5.02
CA ILE A 225 6.81 -4.18 5.20
C ILE A 225 5.53 -4.47 4.43
N GLU A 226 4.52 -3.61 4.53
CA GLU A 226 3.27 -3.69 3.78
C GLU A 226 3.51 -3.73 2.27
N ALA A 227 4.33 -2.81 1.75
CA ALA A 227 4.62 -2.71 0.33
C ALA A 227 5.35 -3.95 -0.20
N LEU A 228 6.34 -4.46 0.54
CA LEU A 228 7.04 -5.69 0.17
C LEU A 228 6.11 -6.91 0.24
N CYS A 229 5.31 -7.05 1.30
CA CYS A 229 4.35 -8.14 1.41
C CYS A 229 3.35 -8.10 0.27
N SER A 230 2.86 -6.91 -0.09
CA SER A 230 1.98 -6.71 -1.24
C SER A 230 2.61 -7.19 -2.54
N PHE A 231 3.88 -6.82 -2.77
CA PHE A 231 4.63 -7.27 -3.93
C PHE A 231 4.79 -8.79 -3.96
N VAL A 232 5.24 -9.40 -2.85
CA VAL A 232 5.45 -10.86 -2.74
C VAL A 232 4.15 -11.64 -2.94
N PHE A 233 3.05 -11.17 -2.36
CA PHE A 233 1.73 -11.78 -2.50
C PHE A 233 1.10 -11.54 -3.87
N GLY A 234 1.61 -10.56 -4.64
CA GLY A 234 1.02 -10.18 -5.91
C GLY A 234 -0.32 -9.47 -5.78
N LYS A 235 -0.56 -8.85 -4.63
CA LYS A 235 -1.81 -8.17 -4.27
C LYS A 235 -1.48 -6.94 -3.46
N HIS A 236 -2.05 -5.79 -3.83
CA HIS A 236 -1.94 -4.59 -3.03
C HIS A 236 -2.73 -4.77 -1.73
N LEU A 237 -2.05 -4.98 -0.60
CA LEU A 237 -2.70 -4.98 0.70
C LEU A 237 -3.31 -3.59 0.91
N LEU A 238 -4.60 -3.54 1.20
CA LEU A 238 -5.31 -2.28 1.39
C LEU A 238 -5.49 -2.07 2.89
N SER A 239 -4.67 -1.20 3.46
CA SER A 239 -4.76 -0.85 4.89
C SER A 239 -6.13 -0.26 5.22
N VAL A 240 -6.73 -0.70 6.33
CA VAL A 240 -8.00 -0.17 6.84
C VAL A 240 -7.86 0.43 8.23
N GLY A 241 -6.68 0.32 8.85
CA GLY A 241 -6.43 0.81 10.19
C GLY A 241 -5.46 -0.07 10.99
N CYS A 242 -5.30 0.28 12.26
CA CYS A 242 -4.55 -0.51 13.22
C CYS A 242 -5.16 -0.42 14.62
N THR A 243 -4.84 -1.39 15.45
CA THR A 243 -5.22 -1.44 16.86
C THR A 243 -3.97 -1.66 17.71
N THR A 244 -3.86 -0.95 18.83
CA THR A 244 -2.82 -1.20 19.84
C THR A 244 -3.42 -1.81 21.10
N TYR A 245 -2.61 -2.62 21.77
CA TYR A 245 -3.00 -3.38 22.96
C TYR A 245 -1.98 -3.22 24.08
N ASP A 246 -2.46 -3.31 25.32
CA ASP A 246 -1.63 -3.35 26.53
C ASP A 246 -1.17 -4.78 26.89
N GLU A 247 -0.47 -4.93 28.02
CA GLU A 247 0.05 -6.22 28.51
C GLU A 247 -1.03 -7.27 28.79
N ASP A 248 -2.26 -6.80 29.02
CA ASP A 248 -3.41 -7.63 29.35
C ASP A 248 -4.28 -7.95 28.12
N GLU A 249 -3.81 -7.58 26.92
CA GLU A 249 -4.51 -7.65 25.63
C GLU A 249 -5.77 -6.78 25.56
N ASN A 250 -5.88 -5.72 26.38
CA ASN A 250 -6.96 -4.75 26.24
C ASN A 250 -6.61 -3.71 25.17
N ILE A 251 -7.62 -3.25 24.43
CA ILE A 251 -7.46 -2.20 23.43
C ILE A 251 -7.07 -0.88 24.10
N VAL A 252 -5.99 -0.27 23.61
CA VAL A 252 -5.51 1.05 24.06
C VAL A 252 -5.93 2.13 23.07
N GLU A 253 -5.56 1.98 21.80
CA GLU A 253 -5.92 2.90 20.72
C GLU A 253 -6.37 2.14 19.47
N VAL A 254 -7.27 2.77 18.72
CA VAL A 254 -7.71 2.32 17.41
C VAL A 254 -7.52 3.45 16.42
N TYR A 255 -7.00 3.12 15.25
CA TYR A 255 -6.94 4.01 14.10
C TYR A 255 -7.67 3.34 12.95
N ALA A 256 -8.61 4.04 12.32
CA ALA A 256 -9.36 3.53 11.18
C ALA A 256 -9.36 4.56 10.05
N HIS A 257 -9.23 4.08 8.82
CA HIS A 257 -9.33 4.91 7.62
C HIS A 257 -9.89 4.09 6.46
N SER A 258 -10.38 4.78 5.43
CA SER A 258 -10.79 4.10 4.19
C SER A 258 -9.60 3.40 3.54
N PRO A 259 -9.81 2.22 2.93
CA PRO A 259 -8.79 1.59 2.10
C PRO A 259 -8.43 2.48 0.92
N TRP A 260 -7.29 2.18 0.29
CA TRP A 260 -6.91 2.84 -0.94
C TRP A 260 -7.91 2.56 -2.07
N GLY A 261 -8.24 3.60 -2.83
CA GLY A 261 -9.32 3.57 -3.83
C GLY A 261 -10.71 3.73 -3.20
N ARG A 262 -11.75 3.91 -4.03
CA ARG A 262 -13.16 3.99 -3.55
C ARG A 262 -13.91 2.66 -3.66
N GLU A 263 -13.34 1.71 -4.39
CA GLU A 263 -13.96 0.45 -4.80
C GLU A 263 -13.10 -0.75 -4.35
N ALA A 264 -12.78 -0.83 -3.05
CA ALA A 264 -11.91 -1.88 -2.52
C ALA A 264 -12.41 -3.30 -2.86
N LYS A 265 -13.73 -3.48 -2.94
CA LYS A 265 -14.36 -4.74 -3.37
C LYS A 265 -13.95 -5.15 -4.78
N SER A 266 -13.88 -4.17 -5.70
CA SER A 266 -13.42 -4.40 -7.07
C SER A 266 -11.96 -4.86 -7.09
N SER A 267 -11.08 -4.14 -6.38
CA SER A 267 -9.66 -4.49 -6.27
C SER A 267 -9.45 -5.87 -5.63
N CYS A 268 -10.25 -6.23 -4.63
CA CYS A 268 -10.21 -7.54 -3.98
C CYS A 268 -10.62 -8.68 -4.91
N SER A 269 -11.55 -8.44 -5.83
CA SER A 269 -12.02 -9.45 -6.77
C SER A 269 -11.00 -9.85 -7.85
N LYS A 270 -9.95 -9.04 -8.05
CA LYS A 270 -8.94 -9.28 -9.09
C LYS A 270 -8.06 -10.50 -8.76
N PRO A 271 -7.50 -11.20 -9.75
CA PRO A 271 -6.55 -12.27 -9.49
C PRO A 271 -5.23 -11.75 -8.90
N GLU A 272 -4.47 -12.66 -8.30
CA GLU A 272 -3.15 -12.38 -7.73
C GLU A 272 -2.08 -12.43 -8.84
N TYR A 273 -1.11 -11.51 -8.77
CA TYR A 273 0.01 -11.43 -9.71
C TYR A 273 1.36 -11.52 -9.00
N PRO A 274 1.66 -12.61 -8.25
CA PRO A 274 2.92 -12.69 -7.51
C PRO A 274 4.11 -12.77 -8.46
N PRO A 275 5.23 -12.11 -8.17
CA PRO A 275 6.41 -12.13 -9.03
C PRO A 275 7.10 -13.50 -9.03
N ILE A 276 6.91 -14.27 -7.96
CA ILE A 276 7.55 -15.55 -7.68
C ILE A 276 6.48 -16.56 -7.28
N ARG A 277 6.63 -17.80 -7.73
CA ARG A 277 5.78 -18.90 -7.28
C ARG A 277 6.20 -19.32 -5.87
N ILE A 278 5.28 -19.17 -4.91
CA ILE A 278 5.54 -19.56 -3.52
C ILE A 278 5.12 -21.01 -3.33
N HIS A 279 5.98 -21.80 -2.68
CA HIS A 279 5.74 -23.21 -2.45
C HIS A 279 5.67 -23.53 -0.97
N ASP A 280 4.94 -24.59 -0.61
CA ASP A 280 4.84 -25.13 0.75
C ASP A 280 6.16 -25.71 1.30
N ALA A 281 7.23 -25.70 0.51
CA ALA A 281 8.53 -26.25 0.92
C ALA A 281 9.29 -25.25 1.81
N PRO A 282 10.01 -25.70 2.86
CA PRO A 282 10.76 -24.83 3.78
C PRO A 282 11.77 -23.86 3.14
N LYS A 283 12.24 -24.15 1.92
CA LYS A 283 13.18 -23.30 1.16
C LYS A 283 12.49 -22.30 0.23
N GLY A 284 11.19 -22.44 -0.04
CA GLY A 284 10.41 -21.62 -0.97
C GLY A 284 9.16 -21.00 -0.33
N SER A 285 9.10 -20.96 1.01
CA SER A 285 7.99 -20.37 1.74
C SER A 285 8.00 -18.85 1.65
N ALA A 286 6.81 -18.25 1.79
CA ALA A 286 6.66 -16.79 1.85
C ALA A 286 7.51 -16.17 2.97
N GLU A 287 7.62 -16.86 4.10
CA GLU A 287 8.44 -16.47 5.24
C GLU A 287 9.89 -16.22 4.85
N LYS A 288 10.55 -17.21 4.24
CA LYS A 288 11.96 -17.11 3.88
C LYS A 288 12.17 -16.11 2.75
N LEU A 289 11.21 -16.00 1.85
CA LEU A 289 11.27 -15.03 0.75
C LEU A 289 11.19 -13.60 1.28
N ILE A 290 10.25 -13.29 2.17
CA ILE A 290 10.12 -11.96 2.78
C ILE A 290 11.36 -11.65 3.61
N GLU A 291 11.81 -12.57 4.48
CA GLU A 291 13.03 -12.39 5.27
C GLU A 291 14.28 -12.13 4.40
N TYR A 292 14.35 -12.77 3.22
CA TYR A 292 15.45 -12.60 2.29
C TYR A 292 15.42 -11.23 1.59
N LEU A 293 14.25 -10.81 1.10
CA LEU A 293 14.11 -9.58 0.31
C LEU A 293 14.08 -8.31 1.19
N LEU A 294 13.53 -8.41 2.40
CA LEU A 294 13.23 -7.26 3.25
C LEU A 294 14.43 -6.36 3.57
N PRO A 295 15.62 -6.87 3.95
CA PRO A 295 16.77 -6.00 4.22
C PRO A 295 17.18 -5.16 3.00
N LYS A 296 17.15 -5.76 1.81
CA LYS A 296 17.49 -5.07 0.57
C LYS A 296 16.41 -4.10 0.14
N TYR A 297 15.16 -4.45 0.40
CA TYR A 297 14.02 -3.57 0.14
C TYR A 297 14.12 -2.30 0.99
N MET A 298 14.35 -2.45 2.30
CA MET A 298 14.55 -1.34 3.23
C MET A 298 15.73 -0.43 2.83
N GLU A 299 16.85 -1.01 2.38
CA GLU A 299 18.04 -0.27 1.92
C GLU A 299 17.77 0.54 0.64
N SER A 300 16.92 0.02 -0.26
CA SER A 300 16.70 0.56 -1.61
C SER A 300 15.43 1.40 -1.75
N CYS A 301 14.51 1.35 -0.78
CA CYS A 301 13.21 2.01 -0.86
C CYS A 301 13.32 3.51 -1.16
N GLU A 302 14.02 4.27 -0.31
CA GLU A 302 14.16 5.72 -0.52
C GLU A 302 15.07 6.10 -1.68
N PRO A 303 16.28 5.52 -1.80
CA PRO A 303 17.19 5.90 -2.87
C PRO A 303 16.64 5.66 -4.27
N LEU A 304 15.69 4.73 -4.44
CA LEU A 304 15.09 4.39 -5.72
C LEU A 304 13.61 4.81 -5.84
N CYS A 305 13.06 5.49 -4.83
CA CYS A 305 11.66 5.87 -4.75
C CYS A 305 10.71 4.67 -5.03
N LEU A 306 10.96 3.54 -4.36
CA LEU A 306 10.21 2.30 -4.62
C LEU A 306 8.73 2.40 -4.23
N GLU A 307 8.38 3.24 -3.26
CA GLU A 307 6.98 3.49 -2.89
C GLU A 307 6.20 4.07 -4.08
N GLU A 308 6.71 5.12 -4.71
CA GLU A 308 6.08 5.73 -5.89
C GLU A 308 6.06 4.77 -7.10
N ALA A 309 7.15 4.01 -7.29
CA ALA A 309 7.20 3.01 -8.34
C ALA A 309 6.14 1.91 -8.14
N LEU A 310 5.99 1.39 -6.91
CA LEU A 310 4.96 0.40 -6.58
C LEU A 310 3.56 0.99 -6.66
N TRP A 311 3.38 2.25 -6.30
CA TRP A 311 2.10 2.95 -6.45
C TRP A 311 1.63 2.98 -7.91
N ASN A 312 2.52 3.37 -8.84
CA ASN A 312 2.25 3.32 -10.27
C ASN A 312 2.01 1.88 -10.76
N TYR A 313 2.78 0.91 -10.25
CA TYR A 313 2.56 -0.50 -10.54
C TYR A 313 1.16 -0.97 -10.12
N TRP A 314 0.68 -0.62 -8.93
CA TRP A 314 -0.66 -1.02 -8.47
C TRP A 314 -1.78 -0.32 -9.24
N ILE A 315 -1.67 1.00 -9.48
CA ILE A 315 -2.63 1.76 -10.31
C ILE A 315 -2.81 1.13 -11.69
N SER A 316 -1.72 0.61 -12.27
CA SER A 316 -1.77 0.05 -13.61
C SER A 316 -2.68 -1.18 -13.76
N PHE A 317 -3.02 -1.86 -12.65
CA PHE A 317 -4.02 -2.93 -12.64
C PHE A 317 -5.46 -2.41 -12.61
N ASP A 318 -5.67 -1.14 -12.21
CA ASP A 318 -6.99 -0.52 -12.03
C ASP A 318 -7.46 0.33 -13.23
N VAL A 319 -6.57 0.60 -14.19
CA VAL A 319 -6.91 1.36 -15.39
C VAL A 319 -7.14 0.43 -16.60
N PRO A 320 -7.85 0.90 -17.65
CA PRO A 320 -8.04 0.13 -18.87
C PRO A 320 -6.73 -0.29 -19.54
N VAL A 321 -6.78 -1.45 -20.22
CA VAL A 321 -5.66 -1.96 -21.04
C VAL A 321 -5.27 -0.92 -22.08
N GLY A 322 -3.96 -0.69 -22.25
CA GLY A 322 -3.41 0.35 -23.11
C GLY A 322 -3.11 1.63 -22.35
N THR A 323 -4.05 2.13 -21.52
CA THR A 323 -3.81 3.26 -20.60
C THR A 323 -2.83 2.88 -19.49
N ASN A 324 -2.79 1.62 -19.10
CA ASN A 324 -1.83 1.11 -18.13
C ASN A 324 -0.38 1.06 -18.62
N LEU A 325 -0.13 0.94 -19.94
CA LEU A 325 1.23 0.83 -20.48
C LEU A 325 2.13 2.04 -20.10
N PRO A 326 1.70 3.30 -20.31
CA PRO A 326 2.42 4.47 -19.80
C PRO A 326 2.66 4.45 -18.29
N ILE A 327 1.69 3.97 -17.50
CA ILE A 327 1.79 3.98 -16.03
C ILE A 327 2.82 2.96 -15.55
N ILE A 328 2.83 1.73 -16.09
CA ILE A 328 3.83 0.70 -15.75
C ILE A 328 5.23 1.17 -16.18
N ALA A 329 5.33 1.80 -17.36
CA ALA A 329 6.60 2.35 -17.80
C ALA A 329 7.08 3.49 -16.90
N SER A 330 6.17 4.34 -16.41
CA SER A 330 6.50 5.36 -15.41
C SER A 330 7.04 4.72 -14.13
N ALA A 331 6.47 3.60 -13.66
CA ALA A 331 7.00 2.87 -12.52
C ALA A 331 8.46 2.42 -12.72
N LEU A 332 8.79 1.88 -13.91
CA LEU A 332 10.16 1.52 -14.27
C LEU A 332 11.07 2.76 -14.38
N GLU A 333 10.59 3.84 -15.01
CA GLU A 333 11.35 5.08 -15.20
C GLU A 333 11.67 5.75 -13.87
N THR A 334 10.75 5.75 -12.89
CA THR A 334 11.02 6.22 -11.53
C THR A 334 12.21 5.51 -10.90
N ILE A 335 12.28 4.18 -11.03
CA ILE A 335 13.41 3.39 -10.50
C ILE A 335 14.71 3.75 -11.25
N ILE A 336 14.66 3.79 -12.58
CA ILE A 336 15.83 4.06 -13.44
C ILE A 336 16.40 5.45 -13.17
N GLU A 337 15.54 6.47 -13.10
CA GLU A 337 15.97 7.85 -12.86
C GLU A 337 16.62 8.03 -11.50
N ASN A 338 16.10 7.35 -10.47
CA ASN A 338 16.66 7.43 -9.14
C ASN A 338 17.90 6.53 -8.97
N TRP A 339 18.02 5.43 -9.73
CA TRP A 339 19.25 4.65 -9.81
C TRP A 339 20.45 5.51 -10.24
N TYR A 340 20.28 6.35 -11.26
CA TYR A 340 21.35 7.23 -11.73
C TYR A 340 21.72 8.37 -10.77
N LYS A 341 20.86 8.68 -9.80
CA LYS A 341 21.17 9.61 -8.70
C LYS A 341 21.79 8.89 -7.50
N TRP A 342 21.69 7.56 -7.46
CA TRP A 342 22.17 6.76 -6.34
C TRP A 342 23.65 6.45 -6.49
N LYS A 343 24.40 6.50 -5.39
CA LYS A 343 25.87 6.29 -5.35
C LYS A 343 26.36 4.92 -5.86
N LYS A 344 25.46 4.02 -6.24
CA LYS A 344 25.79 2.67 -6.76
C LYS A 344 25.90 2.60 -8.28
N THR A 345 25.40 3.60 -9.01
CA THR A 345 25.55 3.63 -10.47
C THR A 345 27.02 3.84 -10.86
N LYS A 346 27.43 3.26 -11.99
CA LYS A 346 28.78 3.46 -12.54
C LYS A 346 28.85 4.63 -13.51
N SER A 347 27.73 4.92 -14.18
CA SER A 347 27.65 5.90 -15.26
C SER A 347 27.05 7.25 -14.83
N GLU A 348 26.31 7.31 -13.72
CA GLU A 348 25.60 8.52 -13.26
C GLU A 348 24.65 9.11 -14.31
N GLY A 349 24.24 8.30 -15.30
CA GLY A 349 23.40 8.72 -16.42
C GLY A 349 24.14 9.52 -17.50
N LEU A 350 25.47 9.45 -17.54
CA LEU A 350 26.34 10.23 -18.42
C LEU A 350 27.24 9.35 -19.29
N TYR A 351 27.55 9.81 -20.52
CA TYR A 351 28.54 9.13 -21.37
C TYR A 351 29.97 9.35 -20.89
N LEU A 352 30.25 10.51 -20.31
CA LEU A 352 31.55 10.91 -19.76
C LEU A 352 31.35 11.62 -18.43
N GLU A 353 32.35 11.55 -17.55
CA GLU A 353 32.37 12.41 -16.35
C GLU A 353 32.22 13.88 -16.74
N THR A 354 31.41 14.62 -15.98
CA THR A 354 31.00 15.99 -16.34
C THR A 354 32.21 16.92 -16.48
N GLU A 355 33.21 16.78 -15.59
CA GLU A 355 34.43 17.59 -15.64
C GLU A 355 35.27 17.28 -16.88
N MET A 356 35.35 16.01 -17.28
CA MET A 356 36.03 15.61 -18.51
C MET A 356 35.30 16.13 -19.76
N PHE A 357 33.97 16.02 -19.81
CA PHE A 357 33.16 16.53 -20.92
C PHE A 357 33.32 18.04 -21.10
N LYS A 358 33.26 18.80 -19.98
CA LYS A 358 33.48 20.26 -20.01
C LYS A 358 34.88 20.60 -20.47
N ALA A 359 35.92 19.97 -19.90
CA ALA A 359 37.30 20.25 -20.26
C ALA A 359 37.60 20.02 -21.75
N LEU A 360 37.01 18.98 -22.37
CA LEU A 360 37.19 18.70 -23.79
C LEU A 360 36.53 19.73 -24.71
N LEU A 361 35.49 20.43 -24.24
CA LEU A 361 34.62 21.25 -25.09
C LEU A 361 34.53 22.72 -24.67
N GLU A 362 35.17 23.15 -23.58
CA GLU A 362 35.01 24.47 -22.97
C GLU A 362 35.19 25.64 -23.95
N GLU A 363 36.29 25.63 -24.71
CA GLU A 363 36.60 26.67 -25.70
C GLU A 363 35.51 26.72 -26.78
N ASN A 364 35.15 25.55 -27.33
CA ASN A 364 34.13 25.42 -28.35
C ASN A 364 32.74 25.84 -27.85
N LEU A 365 32.36 25.43 -26.64
CA LEU A 365 31.09 25.80 -26.01
C LEU A 365 31.00 27.32 -25.82
N THR A 366 32.11 27.98 -25.46
CA THR A 366 32.16 29.45 -25.33
C THR A 366 31.94 30.13 -26.68
N HIS A 367 32.57 29.64 -27.74
CA HIS A 367 32.36 30.16 -29.11
C HIS A 367 30.94 29.94 -29.62
N ILE A 368 30.37 28.75 -29.39
CA ILE A 368 29.00 28.42 -29.76
C ILE A 368 28.01 29.32 -29.02
N LYS A 369 28.19 29.52 -27.70
CA LYS A 369 27.34 30.39 -26.89
C LYS A 369 27.29 31.82 -27.46
N LYS A 370 28.45 32.42 -27.74
CA LYS A 370 28.53 33.77 -28.35
C LYS A 370 27.84 33.88 -29.71
N LYS A 371 27.90 32.82 -30.54
CA LYS A 371 27.21 32.80 -31.84
C LYS A 371 25.69 32.70 -31.67
N LEU A 372 25.22 31.99 -30.64
CA LEU A 372 23.80 31.76 -30.38
C LEU A 372 23.13 32.89 -29.57
N GLU A 373 23.89 33.75 -28.88
CA GLU A 373 23.37 34.82 -28.01
C GLU A 373 22.33 35.74 -28.66
N LYS A 374 22.47 36.02 -29.97
CA LYS A 374 21.57 36.93 -30.71
C LYS A 374 20.55 36.22 -31.60
N ILE A 375 20.47 34.89 -31.50
CA ILE A 375 19.59 34.08 -32.34
C ILE A 375 18.34 33.72 -31.52
N GLU A 376 17.17 33.86 -32.13
CA GLU A 376 15.91 33.40 -31.54
C GLU A 376 16.01 31.91 -31.18
N ASN A 377 15.67 31.54 -29.94
CA ASN A 377 15.86 30.19 -29.37
C ASN A 377 17.34 29.74 -29.21
N GLY A 378 18.33 30.61 -29.39
CA GLY A 378 19.75 30.27 -29.27
C GLY A 378 20.13 29.66 -27.91
N GLU A 379 19.56 30.18 -26.82
CA GLU A 379 19.72 29.60 -25.48
C GLU A 379 19.17 28.17 -25.37
N LYS A 380 18.00 27.89 -25.96
CA LYS A 380 17.41 26.54 -25.98
C LYS A 380 18.30 25.56 -26.74
N ILE A 381 18.89 25.98 -27.85
CA ILE A 381 19.82 25.17 -28.64
C ILE A 381 21.09 24.91 -27.84
N PHE A 382 21.66 25.95 -27.21
CA PHE A 382 22.86 25.81 -26.38
C PHE A 382 22.65 24.84 -25.22
N ASN A 383 21.52 24.93 -24.52
CA ASN A 383 21.17 24.01 -23.44
C ASN A 383 21.07 22.56 -23.92
N LYS A 384 20.57 22.31 -25.14
CA LYS A 384 20.58 20.94 -25.71
C LYS A 384 21.99 20.42 -25.97
N ILE A 385 22.92 21.28 -26.40
CA ILE A 385 24.33 20.91 -26.61
C ILE A 385 24.99 20.56 -25.27
N LEU A 386 24.75 21.35 -24.22
CA LEU A 386 25.26 21.05 -22.88
C LEU A 386 24.76 19.70 -22.35
N ARG A 387 23.51 19.35 -22.66
CA ARG A 387 22.89 18.07 -22.27
C ARG A 387 23.23 16.91 -23.21
N ALA A 388 24.06 17.11 -24.22
CA ALA A 388 24.45 16.04 -25.15
C ALA A 388 25.22 14.89 -24.48
N ASN A 389 25.79 15.14 -23.28
CA ASN A 389 26.46 14.13 -22.47
C ASN A 389 25.50 13.25 -21.66
N GLU A 390 24.21 13.60 -21.56
CA GLU A 390 23.21 12.80 -20.84
C GLU A 390 22.68 11.66 -21.71
N PHE A 391 22.42 10.51 -21.08
CA PHE A 391 21.73 9.41 -21.76
C PHE A 391 20.30 9.81 -22.17
N GLY A 392 19.93 9.49 -23.40
CA GLY A 392 18.54 9.49 -23.84
C GLY A 392 17.73 8.38 -23.15
N ILE A 393 16.40 8.47 -23.18
CA ILE A 393 15.50 7.56 -22.44
C ILE A 393 15.81 6.08 -22.73
N MET A 394 15.89 5.67 -23.99
CA MET A 394 16.17 4.27 -24.35
C MET A 394 17.57 3.81 -23.91
N GLU A 395 18.53 4.73 -23.89
CA GLU A 395 19.90 4.43 -23.46
C GLU A 395 19.97 4.26 -21.94
N ARG A 396 19.22 5.08 -21.19
CA ARG A 396 19.02 4.89 -19.75
C ARG A 396 18.48 3.50 -19.42
N TYR A 397 17.49 3.00 -20.16
CA TYR A 397 17.01 1.62 -19.96
C TYR A 397 18.12 0.59 -20.20
N ARG A 398 18.89 0.73 -21.29
CA ARG A 398 19.95 -0.22 -21.66
C ARG A 398 21.05 -0.27 -20.62
N VAL A 399 21.66 0.88 -20.33
CA VAL A 399 22.77 0.98 -19.39
C VAL A 399 22.31 0.58 -17.98
N PHE A 400 21.11 0.95 -17.57
CA PHE A 400 20.55 0.50 -16.29
C PHE A 400 20.44 -1.02 -16.23
N PHE A 401 19.81 -1.65 -17.23
CA PHE A 401 19.69 -3.11 -17.28
C PHE A 401 21.04 -3.81 -17.32
N GLU A 402 22.05 -3.24 -17.99
CA GLU A 402 23.41 -3.73 -17.94
C GLU A 402 24.03 -3.60 -16.53
N GLU A 403 23.86 -2.46 -15.85
CA GLU A 403 24.39 -2.21 -14.51
C GLU A 403 23.78 -3.14 -13.45
N ILE A 404 22.49 -3.46 -13.54
CA ILE A 404 21.83 -4.42 -12.65
C ILE A 404 21.92 -5.88 -13.15
N ASN A 405 22.65 -6.12 -14.24
CA ASN A 405 22.81 -7.43 -14.88
C ASN A 405 21.46 -8.11 -15.16
N LEU A 406 20.54 -7.38 -15.79
CA LEU A 406 19.25 -7.85 -16.26
C LEU A 406 19.24 -7.94 -17.79
N LYS A 407 18.93 -9.12 -18.33
CA LYS A 407 18.81 -9.28 -19.79
C LYS A 407 17.40 -8.94 -20.27
N ALA A 408 17.30 -7.88 -21.08
CA ALA A 408 16.08 -7.49 -21.78
C ALA A 408 16.03 -8.11 -23.19
N ASN A 409 14.97 -8.84 -23.50
CA ASN A 409 14.78 -9.51 -24.78
C ASN A 409 14.01 -8.62 -25.79
N LYS A 410 13.77 -9.13 -27.01
CA LYS A 410 13.03 -8.40 -28.06
C LYS A 410 11.61 -8.00 -27.62
N ALA A 411 10.92 -8.84 -26.85
CA ALA A 411 9.58 -8.54 -26.35
C ALA A 411 9.62 -7.40 -25.32
N ASP A 412 10.59 -7.42 -24.40
CA ASP A 412 10.81 -6.35 -23.41
C ASP A 412 10.97 -4.99 -24.11
N TRP A 413 11.87 -4.92 -25.09
CA TRP A 413 12.08 -3.70 -25.88
C TRP A 413 10.85 -3.29 -26.70
N GLY A 414 10.13 -4.27 -27.27
CA GLY A 414 8.88 -4.03 -27.98
C GLY A 414 7.77 -3.47 -27.08
N ALA A 415 7.73 -3.88 -25.82
CA ALA A 415 6.77 -3.39 -24.83
C ALA A 415 7.13 -1.98 -24.34
N ILE A 416 8.42 -1.72 -24.08
CA ILE A 416 8.94 -0.38 -23.77
C ILE A 416 8.56 0.59 -24.89
N SER A 417 8.90 0.29 -26.15
CA SER A 417 8.58 1.17 -27.28
C SER A 417 7.07 1.26 -27.56
N GLY A 418 6.32 0.19 -27.32
CA GLY A 418 4.87 0.14 -27.54
C GLY A 418 4.07 1.20 -26.78
N ARG A 419 4.57 1.64 -25.62
CA ARG A 419 3.92 2.67 -24.80
C ARG A 419 3.72 4.01 -25.52
N HIS A 420 4.64 4.39 -26.42
CA HIS A 420 4.62 5.70 -27.07
C HIS A 420 3.33 5.96 -27.85
N ARG A 421 2.72 4.90 -28.40
CA ARG A 421 1.43 4.99 -29.10
C ARG A 421 0.31 5.50 -28.19
N PHE A 422 0.30 5.06 -26.93
CA PHE A 422 -0.72 5.41 -25.94
C PHE A 422 -0.41 6.72 -25.21
N VAL A 423 0.88 7.07 -25.05
CA VAL A 423 1.31 8.35 -24.45
C VAL A 423 0.86 9.55 -25.29
N HIS A 424 0.96 9.46 -26.61
CA HIS A 424 0.71 10.60 -27.50
C HIS A 424 -0.72 10.66 -28.07
N GLY A 425 -1.64 9.81 -27.60
CA GLY A 425 -3.05 9.83 -28.02
C GLY A 425 -3.29 9.45 -29.49
N HIS A 426 -2.29 8.93 -30.20
CA HIS A 426 -2.40 8.54 -31.61
C HIS A 426 -2.98 7.13 -31.81
N ALA A 427 -3.64 6.59 -30.80
CA ALA A 427 -4.17 5.23 -30.83
C ALA A 427 -5.54 5.22 -31.54
N ASN A 428 -5.57 4.80 -32.81
CA ASN A 428 -6.83 4.56 -33.51
C ASN A 428 -7.43 3.22 -33.04
N PHE A 429 -8.38 3.27 -32.10
CA PHE A 429 -8.88 2.10 -31.38
C PHE A 429 -9.44 0.97 -32.26
N ASP A 430 -9.98 1.30 -33.44
CA ASP A 430 -10.54 0.32 -34.38
C ASP A 430 -9.46 -0.49 -35.13
N GLU A 431 -8.22 0.01 -35.15
CA GLU A 431 -7.08 -0.61 -35.84
C GLU A 431 -6.06 -1.23 -34.87
N ILE A 432 -6.35 -1.20 -33.56
CA ILE A 432 -5.47 -1.73 -32.53
C ILE A 432 -5.61 -3.26 -32.46
N ASP A 433 -4.48 -3.94 -32.64
CA ASP A 433 -4.33 -5.33 -32.21
C ASP A 433 -4.28 -5.38 -30.67
N TRP A 434 -5.45 -5.55 -30.06
CA TRP A 434 -5.60 -5.64 -28.61
C TRP A 434 -4.89 -6.84 -28.00
N GLN A 435 -4.72 -7.94 -28.73
CA GLN A 435 -3.98 -9.09 -28.22
C GLN A 435 -2.51 -8.74 -28.04
N GLN A 436 -1.93 -8.01 -29.01
CA GLN A 436 -0.57 -7.51 -28.89
C GLN A 436 -0.42 -6.51 -27.74
N VAL A 437 -1.40 -5.64 -27.51
CA VAL A 437 -1.39 -4.69 -26.37
C VAL A 437 -1.42 -5.43 -25.04
N ILE A 438 -2.30 -6.44 -24.89
CA ILE A 438 -2.36 -7.27 -23.67
C ILE A 438 -1.02 -7.98 -23.43
N ARG A 439 -0.38 -8.50 -24.48
CA ARG A 439 0.96 -9.10 -24.37
C ARG A 439 1.98 -8.07 -23.88
N GLN A 440 1.99 -6.87 -24.45
CA GLN A 440 2.89 -5.79 -24.01
C GLN A 440 2.67 -5.40 -22.55
N VAL A 441 1.42 -5.37 -22.09
CA VAL A 441 1.08 -5.12 -20.67
C VAL A 441 1.70 -6.20 -19.78
N ASN A 442 1.45 -7.47 -20.11
CA ASN A 442 2.02 -8.58 -19.35
C ASN A 442 3.55 -8.59 -19.37
N THR A 443 4.15 -8.25 -20.51
CA THR A 443 5.61 -8.09 -20.65
C THR A 443 6.13 -6.96 -19.75
N LEU A 444 5.50 -5.78 -19.74
CA LEU A 444 5.95 -4.68 -18.87
C LEU A 444 5.78 -4.99 -17.39
N HIS A 445 4.68 -5.62 -16.96
CA HIS A 445 4.55 -6.09 -15.58
C HIS A 445 5.65 -7.10 -15.22
N THR A 446 5.93 -8.04 -16.13
CA THR A 446 7.01 -9.02 -15.93
C THR A 446 8.37 -8.33 -15.86
N LEU A 447 8.62 -7.34 -16.70
CA LEU A 447 9.84 -6.56 -16.69
C LEU A 447 10.01 -5.77 -15.39
N PHE A 448 8.95 -5.12 -14.90
CA PHE A 448 8.92 -4.48 -13.58
C PHE A 448 9.27 -5.46 -12.46
N ASN A 449 8.63 -6.64 -12.44
CA ASN A 449 8.91 -7.68 -11.46
C ASN A 449 10.38 -8.12 -11.51
N LYS A 450 10.91 -8.40 -12.70
CA LYS A 450 12.32 -8.76 -12.92
C LYS A 450 13.26 -7.68 -12.39
N THR A 451 12.99 -6.41 -12.72
CA THR A 451 13.77 -5.26 -12.29
C THR A 451 13.80 -5.14 -10.77
N LEU A 452 12.63 -5.17 -10.11
CA LEU A 452 12.56 -5.08 -8.66
C LEU A 452 13.28 -6.26 -8.00
N LEU A 453 13.05 -7.49 -8.47
CA LEU A 453 13.74 -8.68 -7.95
C LEU A 453 15.28 -8.60 -8.09
N LYS A 454 15.80 -8.11 -9.22
CA LYS A 454 17.25 -7.91 -9.41
C LYS A 454 17.84 -6.90 -8.44
N ILE A 455 17.15 -5.77 -8.22
CA ILE A 455 17.58 -4.74 -7.26
C ILE A 455 17.62 -5.28 -5.84
N LEU A 456 16.71 -6.22 -5.52
CA LEU A 456 16.64 -6.91 -4.24
C LEU A 456 17.59 -8.12 -4.15
N ASP A 457 18.55 -8.25 -5.07
CA ASP A 457 19.55 -9.31 -5.15
C ASP A 457 18.96 -10.74 -5.29
N TYR A 458 17.70 -10.90 -5.70
CA TYR A 458 17.07 -12.21 -5.91
C TYR A 458 17.72 -12.98 -7.07
N LYS A 459 17.94 -14.29 -6.89
CA LYS A 459 18.73 -15.14 -7.83
C LYS A 459 18.01 -16.36 -8.37
N TRP A 460 16.77 -16.59 -7.96
CA TRP A 460 16.01 -17.78 -8.34
C TRP A 460 14.99 -17.45 -9.43
N ASP A 461 14.06 -18.36 -9.64
CA ASP A 461 13.09 -18.25 -10.72
C ASP A 461 11.99 -17.23 -10.39
N TYR A 462 11.48 -16.60 -11.43
CA TYR A 462 10.33 -15.69 -11.42
C TYR A 462 9.25 -16.21 -12.37
N ILE A 463 8.01 -15.72 -12.22
CA ILE A 463 6.92 -16.07 -13.12
C ILE A 463 6.96 -15.15 -14.35
N ASP A 464 7.27 -15.71 -15.52
CA ASP A 464 7.30 -14.97 -16.79
C ASP A 464 5.90 -14.90 -17.42
N ARG A 465 5.22 -13.74 -17.27
CA ARG A 465 3.88 -13.54 -17.82
C ARG A 465 3.89 -13.06 -19.27
N SER A 466 5.06 -12.77 -19.83
CA SER A 466 5.19 -12.44 -21.25
C SER A 466 4.99 -13.68 -22.14
N VAL A 467 5.11 -14.88 -21.56
CA VAL A 467 4.94 -16.16 -22.24
C VAL A 467 3.64 -16.83 -21.80
N GLU A 468 2.94 -17.45 -22.76
CA GLU A 468 1.70 -18.19 -22.49
C GLU A 468 1.94 -19.35 -21.49
N GLY A 469 0.99 -19.56 -20.59
CA GLY A 469 1.10 -20.55 -19.51
C GLY A 469 1.90 -20.08 -18.28
N TRP A 470 2.48 -18.88 -18.33
CA TRP A 470 3.21 -18.24 -17.22
C TRP A 470 4.25 -19.16 -16.56
N PRO A 471 5.23 -19.65 -17.35
CA PRO A 471 6.26 -20.55 -16.84
C PRO A 471 7.15 -19.85 -15.82
N ASP A 472 7.77 -20.66 -14.96
CA ASP A 472 8.85 -20.19 -14.12
C ASP A 472 10.12 -20.10 -14.99
N ALA A 473 10.82 -18.98 -14.89
CA ALA A 473 12.03 -18.70 -15.66
C ALA A 473 13.15 -18.19 -14.76
N GLN A 474 14.39 -18.53 -15.09
CA GLN A 474 15.54 -18.08 -14.31
C GLN A 474 15.74 -16.56 -14.47
N LEU A 475 15.92 -15.86 -13.35
CA LEU A 475 16.22 -14.43 -13.35
C LEU A 475 17.68 -14.17 -13.79
N SER A 476 17.91 -14.19 -15.11
CA SER A 476 19.22 -14.03 -15.74
C SER A 476 19.70 -12.58 -15.82
#